data_AF-A0A7S3S962-F1
#
_entry.id   AF-A0A7S3S962-F1
#
_cell.length_a   1.000
_cell.length_b   1.000
_cell.length_c   1.000
_cell.angle_alpha   90.00
_cell.angle_beta   90.00
_cell.angle_gamma   90.00
#
_symmetry.space_group_name_H-M   'P 1'
#
loop_
_entity.id
_entity.type
_entity.pdbx_description
1 polymer ?
#
loop_
_entity_poly.entity_id
_entity_poly.type
_entity_poly.pdbx_seq_one_letter_code
_entity_poly.pdbx_strand_id
1 'polypeptide(L)'
;TNVNAANLAGVIWYMQHEVVITDPPKFGIDRILRYKVKTKAPQRLFEKGMNFGTRFAYDSQKCTGPGNCQYEYNKWGYFVGCNNLGDWPYPKFDVHYPGAVWYSLPADGECSGVPTGSDSCTYSYEPAGQILLSDLLAAAPSIRSDGPDDSDYSRNAAKVAVAQALFDKQAHAQPAELRVESVSGSLVNGSIAEKVDGSAPANGSVPESDGAQEGPALELAEIDLMDAACDFNYGAFYRQ
;
A
#
# COMPACT_ATOMS: atom_id res chain seq x y z
N THR A 1 9.91 8.22 5.95
CA THR A 1 9.25 8.91 7.12
C THR A 1 8.02 8.13 7.51
N ASN A 2 7.53 8.22 8.76
CA ASN A 2 6.29 7.54 9.16
C ASN A 2 5.08 8.22 8.50
N VAL A 3 4.21 7.46 7.83
CA VAL A 3 3.11 7.99 7.03
C VAL A 3 1.81 7.24 7.32
N ASN A 4 0.72 7.99 7.54
CA ASN A 4 -0.63 7.45 7.48
C ASN A 4 -1.07 7.43 6.02
N ALA A 5 -1.61 6.31 5.58
CA ALA A 5 -2.26 6.20 4.28
C ALA A 5 -3.69 5.68 4.47
N ALA A 6 -4.48 5.69 3.41
CA ALA A 6 -5.83 5.18 3.42
C ALA A 6 -6.15 4.63 2.03
N ASN A 7 -7.23 3.88 1.82
CA ASN A 7 -7.78 3.77 0.47
C ASN A 7 -8.60 5.01 0.11
N LEU A 8 -9.11 5.10 -1.12
CA LEU A 8 -9.79 6.32 -1.55
C LEU A 8 -11.01 6.63 -0.66
N ALA A 9 -11.79 5.62 -0.26
CA ALA A 9 -12.89 5.80 0.67
C ALA A 9 -12.42 6.34 2.05
N GLY A 10 -11.33 5.80 2.60
CA GLY A 10 -10.75 6.29 3.86
C GLY A 10 -10.14 7.69 3.76
N VAL A 11 -9.62 8.09 2.59
CA VAL A 11 -9.17 9.47 2.34
C VAL A 11 -10.37 10.42 2.32
N ILE A 12 -11.43 10.10 1.58
CA ILE A 12 -12.59 10.99 1.47
C ILE A 12 -13.31 11.10 2.82
N TRP A 13 -13.39 10.02 3.59
CA TRP A 13 -13.84 10.07 4.98
C TRP A 13 -13.02 11.07 5.80
N TYR A 14 -11.68 10.96 5.75
CA TYR A 14 -10.77 11.87 6.49
C TYR A 14 -10.90 13.32 6.01
N MET A 15 -11.09 13.54 4.71
CA MET A 15 -11.34 14.88 4.18
C MET A 15 -12.57 15.50 4.84
N GLN A 16 -13.70 14.79 4.82
CA GLN A 16 -14.98 15.26 5.35
C GLN A 16 -14.98 15.42 6.87
N HIS A 17 -14.27 14.56 7.61
CA HIS A 17 -14.30 14.54 9.08
C HIS A 17 -13.26 15.42 9.74
N GLU A 18 -12.12 15.64 9.09
CA GLU A 18 -10.99 16.32 9.71
C GLU A 18 -10.50 17.51 8.90
N VAL A 19 -10.39 17.40 7.58
CA VAL A 19 -9.66 18.43 6.81
C VAL A 19 -10.53 19.60 6.43
N VAL A 20 -11.71 19.35 5.86
CA VAL A 20 -12.57 20.40 5.28
C VAL A 20 -13.71 20.85 6.20
N ILE A 21 -13.66 20.48 7.48
CA ILE A 21 -14.57 20.99 8.52
C ILE A 21 -14.35 22.46 8.87
N THR A 22 -13.25 23.07 8.39
CA THR A 22 -12.96 24.50 8.49
C THR A 22 -12.68 25.10 7.11
N ASP A 23 -12.75 26.43 7.04
CA ASP A 23 -12.30 27.21 5.89
C ASP A 23 -11.37 28.34 6.36
N PRO A 24 -10.07 28.29 6.02
CA PRO A 24 -9.39 27.34 5.13
C PRO A 24 -9.30 25.90 5.71
N PRO A 25 -9.03 24.88 4.87
CA PRO A 25 -8.80 23.51 5.32
C PRO A 25 -7.69 23.40 6.38
N LYS A 26 -7.83 22.48 7.34
CA LYS A 26 -6.82 22.25 8.38
C LYS A 26 -5.47 21.81 7.78
N PHE A 27 -4.41 22.07 8.53
CA PHE A 27 -3.05 21.58 8.28
C PHE A 27 -2.41 22.03 6.95
N GLY A 28 -3.02 22.97 6.23
CA GLY A 28 -2.53 23.42 4.92
C GLY A 28 -2.60 22.35 3.84
N ILE A 29 -3.47 21.34 3.99
CA ILE A 29 -3.66 20.28 2.99
C ILE A 29 -4.34 20.89 1.75
N ASP A 30 -3.69 20.77 0.60
CA ASP A 30 -4.14 21.33 -0.69
C ASP A 30 -4.32 20.28 -1.80
N ARG A 31 -3.94 19.02 -1.56
CA ARG A 31 -3.97 17.93 -2.54
C ARG A 31 -4.07 16.56 -1.89
N ILE A 32 -4.54 15.59 -2.68
CA ILE A 32 -4.49 14.17 -2.38
C ILE A 32 -3.48 13.53 -3.30
N LEU A 33 -2.55 12.76 -2.74
CA LEU A 33 -1.53 12.05 -3.49
C LEU A 33 -1.95 10.58 -3.66
N ARG A 34 -1.76 10.00 -4.83
CA ARG A 34 -1.99 8.56 -5.06
C ARG A 34 -0.64 7.90 -5.22
N TYR A 35 -0.48 6.72 -4.64
CA TYR A 35 0.72 5.90 -4.84
C TYR A 35 0.32 4.46 -5.09
N LYS A 36 1.18 3.75 -5.83
CA LYS A 36 1.16 2.29 -5.88
C LYS A 36 2.06 1.78 -4.76
N VAL A 37 1.61 0.77 -4.04
CA VAL A 37 2.32 0.24 -2.87
C VAL A 37 2.50 -1.25 -3.05
N LYS A 38 3.73 -1.72 -2.89
CA LYS A 38 4.04 -3.14 -2.77
C LYS A 38 4.35 -3.41 -1.31
N THR A 39 3.88 -4.51 -0.75
CA THR A 39 4.20 -4.88 0.64
C THR A 39 4.52 -6.36 0.75
N LYS A 40 5.29 -6.71 1.78
CA LYS A 40 5.49 -8.08 2.21
C LYS A 40 5.58 -8.12 3.73
N ALA A 41 4.77 -8.97 4.34
CA ALA A 41 4.75 -9.11 5.79
C ALA A 41 6.11 -9.58 6.32
N PRO A 42 6.55 -9.07 7.49
CA PRO A 42 7.64 -9.68 8.22
C PRO A 42 7.40 -11.18 8.43
N GLN A 43 8.44 -11.99 8.32
CA GLN A 43 8.35 -13.45 8.45
C GLN A 43 7.55 -13.90 9.68
N ARG A 44 7.84 -13.31 10.85
CA ARG A 44 7.16 -13.59 12.12
C ARG A 44 5.67 -13.24 12.16
N LEU A 45 5.26 -12.24 11.38
CA LEU A 45 3.85 -11.89 11.20
C LEU A 45 3.18 -12.86 10.23
N PHE A 46 3.86 -13.16 9.12
CA PHE A 46 3.42 -14.12 8.11
C PHE A 46 3.23 -15.54 8.66
N GLU A 47 4.11 -15.99 9.54
CA GLU A 47 4.01 -17.28 10.27
C GLU A 47 2.77 -17.39 11.16
N LYS A 48 2.10 -16.27 11.45
CA LYS A 48 0.81 -16.24 12.15
C LYS A 48 -0.38 -16.19 11.19
N GLY A 49 -0.15 -16.33 9.88
CA GLY A 49 -1.18 -16.20 8.85
C GLY A 49 -1.63 -14.76 8.66
N MET A 50 -0.80 -13.77 9.00
CA MET A 50 -1.13 -12.35 8.91
C MET A 50 -0.27 -11.65 7.85
N ASN A 51 -0.92 -10.87 6.98
CA ASN A 51 -0.25 -10.03 5.98
C ASN A 51 -0.01 -8.59 6.48
N PHE A 52 -0.83 -8.15 7.43
CA PHE A 52 -0.79 -6.82 8.02
C PHE A 52 -0.82 -6.90 9.54
N GLY A 53 -0.20 -5.92 10.19
CA GLY A 53 -0.36 -5.74 11.64
C GLY A 53 -1.46 -4.72 11.96
N THR A 54 -1.55 -4.38 13.23
CA THR A 54 -2.41 -3.28 13.71
C THR A 54 -2.00 -1.96 13.07
N ARG A 55 -2.94 -1.22 12.47
CA ARG A 55 -2.67 0.17 12.06
C ARG A 55 -2.28 1.04 13.26
N PHE A 56 -1.16 1.72 13.16
CA PHE A 56 -0.82 2.82 14.07
C PHE A 56 -1.11 4.19 13.44
N ALA A 57 -1.56 5.14 14.25
CA ALA A 57 -1.61 6.54 13.91
C ALA A 57 -0.20 7.14 14.02
N TYR A 58 0.16 7.95 13.03
CA TYR A 58 1.33 8.80 13.09
C TYR A 58 0.95 10.29 13.08
N ASP A 59 1.23 11.00 14.16
CA ASP A 59 1.02 12.45 14.24
C ASP A 59 2.37 13.14 14.25
N SER A 60 2.57 14.11 13.36
CA SER A 60 3.89 14.75 13.17
C SER A 60 5.02 13.71 12.98
N GLN A 61 4.77 12.65 12.20
CA GLN A 61 5.68 11.52 11.95
C GLN A 61 6.05 10.68 13.19
N LYS A 62 5.37 10.87 14.32
CA LYS A 62 5.58 10.07 15.54
C LYS A 62 4.45 9.07 15.70
N CYS A 63 4.77 7.85 16.11
CA CYS A 63 3.76 6.86 16.45
C CYS A 63 3.02 7.25 17.72
N THR A 64 1.71 7.46 17.59
CA THR A 64 0.81 7.88 18.67
C THR A 64 -0.15 6.78 19.13
N GLY A 65 -0.12 5.63 18.46
CA GLY A 65 -0.76 4.41 18.94
C GLY A 65 -1.74 3.79 17.93
N PRO A 66 -2.55 2.81 18.34
CA PRO A 66 -2.71 2.31 19.71
C PRO A 66 -1.44 1.67 20.30
N GLY A 67 -1.31 1.74 21.63
CA GLY A 67 -0.29 0.98 22.36
C GLY A 67 1.15 1.47 22.17
N ASN A 68 2.10 0.57 22.43
CA ASN A 68 3.54 0.85 22.32
C ASN A 68 4.07 0.34 20.97
N CYS A 69 4.20 1.25 20.01
CA CYS A 69 4.63 0.90 18.67
C CYS A 69 6.02 0.27 18.62
N GLN A 70 6.97 0.77 19.43
CA GLN A 70 8.33 0.23 19.46
C GLN A 70 8.34 -1.21 19.94
N TYR A 71 7.54 -1.53 20.96
CA TYR A 71 7.39 -2.90 21.44
C TYR A 71 6.85 -3.81 20.34
N GLU A 72 5.78 -3.40 19.65
CA GLU A 72 5.18 -4.21 18.59
C GLU A 72 6.11 -4.34 17.37
N TYR A 73 6.85 -3.31 16.99
CA TYR A 73 7.83 -3.39 15.90
C TYR A 73 9.04 -4.25 16.24
N ASN A 74 9.56 -4.18 17.46
CA ASN A 74 10.60 -5.09 17.93
C ASN A 74 10.13 -6.54 17.91
N LYS A 75 8.84 -6.77 18.18
CA LYS A 75 8.25 -8.11 18.24
C LYS A 75 7.86 -8.66 16.87
N TRP A 76 7.31 -7.82 15.98
CA TRP A 76 6.66 -8.25 14.74
C TRP A 76 7.24 -7.67 13.46
N GLY A 77 8.13 -6.68 13.56
CA GLY A 77 8.83 -6.07 12.43
C GLY A 77 8.20 -4.75 12.12
N TYR A 78 8.81 -3.92 11.29
CA TYR A 78 8.19 -2.68 10.84
C TYR A 78 7.10 -2.99 9.81
N PHE A 79 6.08 -3.74 10.23
CA PHE A 79 4.96 -4.19 9.41
C PHE A 79 4.15 -2.99 8.90
N VAL A 80 3.50 -3.17 7.75
CA VAL A 80 2.41 -2.31 7.34
C VAL A 80 1.20 -2.63 8.20
N GLY A 81 0.65 -1.61 8.84
CA GLY A 81 -0.56 -1.77 9.66
C GLY A 81 -1.81 -1.50 8.84
N CYS A 82 -2.90 -2.19 9.16
CA CYS A 82 -4.20 -2.05 8.51
C CYS A 82 -5.33 -1.86 9.53
N ASN A 83 -6.35 -1.11 9.14
CA ASN A 83 -7.58 -0.90 9.89
C ASN A 83 -8.75 -0.65 8.94
N ASN A 84 -9.75 -1.53 8.99
CA ASN A 84 -11.04 -1.26 8.40
C ASN A 84 -11.74 -0.18 9.24
N LEU A 85 -12.05 0.96 8.63
CA LEU A 85 -12.74 2.05 9.31
C LEU A 85 -14.11 1.57 9.82
N GLY A 86 -14.42 1.88 11.08
CA GLY A 86 -15.59 1.35 11.78
C GLY A 86 -15.29 0.14 12.67
N ASP A 87 -14.06 -0.39 12.59
CA ASP A 87 -13.55 -1.46 13.45
C ASP A 87 -12.32 -1.01 14.25
N TRP A 88 -11.81 -1.90 15.11
CA TRP A 88 -10.58 -1.71 15.88
C TRP A 88 -9.37 -1.45 14.96
N PRO A 89 -8.43 -0.56 15.32
CA PRO A 89 -8.33 0.16 16.59
C PRO A 89 -9.22 1.39 16.73
N TYR A 90 -9.35 2.24 15.71
CA TYR A 90 -10.23 3.42 15.69
C TYR A 90 -10.43 3.91 14.26
N PRO A 91 -11.58 4.53 13.94
CA PRO A 91 -12.76 4.72 14.77
C PRO A 91 -13.58 3.43 14.92
N LYS A 92 -14.21 3.24 16.08
CA LYS A 92 -15.07 2.07 16.39
C LYS A 92 -16.57 2.35 16.23
N PHE A 93 -16.91 3.40 15.49
CA PHE A 93 -18.29 3.80 15.18
C PHE A 93 -18.53 3.66 13.68
N ASP A 94 -19.79 3.56 13.28
CA ASP A 94 -20.13 3.45 11.86
C ASP A 94 -19.64 4.68 11.08
N VAL A 95 -18.75 4.44 10.11
CA VAL A 95 -18.12 5.47 9.29
C VAL A 95 -18.91 5.82 8.04
N HIS A 96 -19.90 5.03 7.65
CA HIS A 96 -20.75 5.25 6.46
C HIS A 96 -19.99 5.43 5.14
N TYR A 97 -18.76 4.92 5.06
CA TYR A 97 -17.91 4.89 3.87
C TYR A 97 -17.57 3.42 3.58
N PRO A 98 -18.30 2.74 2.68
CA PRO A 98 -18.13 1.32 2.42
C PRO A 98 -16.69 0.98 2.06
N GLY A 99 -16.15 -0.05 2.72
CA GLY A 99 -14.81 -0.56 2.44
C GLY A 99 -13.69 0.43 2.74
N ALA A 100 -13.92 1.48 3.54
CA ALA A 100 -12.87 2.42 3.88
C ALA A 100 -11.80 1.79 4.79
N VAL A 101 -10.53 2.00 4.43
CA VAL A 101 -9.39 1.39 5.13
C VAL A 101 -8.32 2.44 5.38
N TRP A 102 -7.70 2.37 6.55
CA TRP A 102 -6.52 3.13 6.93
C TRP A 102 -5.30 2.22 7.08
N TYR A 103 -4.13 2.77 6.74
CA TYR A 103 -2.86 2.08 6.76
C TYR A 103 -1.79 2.89 7.51
N SER A 104 -0.83 2.18 8.10
CA SER A 104 0.36 2.78 8.69
C SER A 104 1.62 2.25 8.02
N LEU A 105 2.43 3.17 7.49
CA LEU A 105 3.68 2.91 6.80
C LEU A 105 4.86 3.43 7.66
N PRO A 106 5.52 2.55 8.43
CA PRO A 106 6.63 2.94 9.29
C PRO A 106 7.90 3.24 8.47
N ALA A 107 8.57 4.35 8.73
CA ALA A 107 9.78 4.76 8.01
C ALA A 107 10.83 3.65 7.91
N ASP A 108 11.04 2.91 9.00
CA ASP A 108 12.06 1.87 9.10
C ASP A 108 11.68 0.57 8.37
N GLY A 109 10.45 0.47 7.85
CA GLY A 109 10.00 -0.63 7.00
C GLY A 109 10.11 -0.35 5.50
N GLU A 110 10.49 0.86 5.10
CA GLU A 110 10.58 1.29 3.71
C GLU A 110 11.76 0.63 2.99
N CYS A 111 11.50 0.03 1.83
CA CYS A 111 12.49 -0.59 0.95
C CYS A 111 12.88 0.36 -0.18
N SER A 112 14.14 0.30 -0.60
CA SER A 112 14.59 0.93 -1.85
C SER A 112 14.12 0.21 -3.12
N GLY A 113 13.57 -1.00 -2.99
CA GLY A 113 13.14 -1.84 -4.11
C GLY A 113 11.98 -2.75 -3.72
N VAL A 114 12.02 -4.00 -4.18
CA VAL A 114 10.96 -4.98 -3.90
C VAL A 114 10.97 -5.39 -2.42
N PRO A 115 9.83 -5.36 -1.72
CA PRO A 115 9.75 -5.77 -0.33
C PRO A 115 10.16 -7.22 -0.11
N THR A 116 11.11 -7.43 0.81
CA THR A 116 11.67 -8.76 1.08
C THR A 116 10.91 -9.49 2.20
N GLY A 117 10.22 -8.75 3.07
CA GLY A 117 9.64 -9.28 4.31
C GLY A 117 10.65 -9.40 5.45
N SER A 118 11.82 -8.75 5.32
CA SER A 118 12.70 -8.55 6.48
C SER A 118 12.09 -7.50 7.42
N ASP A 119 12.53 -7.49 8.68
CA ASP A 119 11.99 -6.58 9.69
C ASP A 119 12.01 -5.10 9.28
N SER A 120 12.98 -4.70 8.45
CA SER A 120 13.19 -3.33 7.99
C SER A 120 12.98 -3.14 6.48
N CYS A 121 12.36 -4.11 5.80
CA CYS A 121 12.00 -3.98 4.39
C CYS A 121 10.68 -4.73 4.13
N THR A 122 9.59 -4.03 4.41
CA THR A 122 8.22 -4.54 4.40
C THR A 122 7.33 -3.85 3.37
N TYR A 123 7.69 -2.67 2.87
CA TYR A 123 6.96 -2.02 1.79
C TYR A 123 7.83 -1.12 0.92
N SER A 124 7.37 -0.86 -0.30
CA SER A 124 7.85 0.22 -1.15
C SER A 124 6.66 0.87 -1.85
N TYR A 125 6.85 2.09 -2.33
CA TYR A 125 5.80 2.82 -3.03
C TYR A 125 6.37 3.67 -4.16
N GLU A 126 5.53 3.96 -5.14
CA GLU A 126 5.84 4.88 -6.23
C GLU A 126 4.67 5.85 -6.46
N PRO A 127 4.92 7.12 -6.82
CA PRO A 127 3.86 8.07 -7.15
C PRO A 127 2.98 7.56 -8.29
N ALA A 128 1.67 7.73 -8.15
CA ALA A 128 0.65 7.25 -9.08
C ALA A 128 -0.44 8.28 -9.37
N GLY A 129 -0.12 9.58 -9.22
CA GLY A 129 -1.02 10.69 -9.51
C GLY A 129 -1.27 11.58 -8.29
N GLN A 130 -1.96 12.70 -8.53
CA GLN A 130 -2.39 13.63 -7.50
C GLN A 130 -3.60 14.45 -7.98
N ILE A 131 -4.54 14.73 -7.10
CA ILE A 131 -5.64 15.67 -7.39
C ILE A 131 -5.58 16.85 -6.43
N LEU A 132 -5.89 18.05 -6.92
CA LEU A 132 -6.00 19.23 -6.07
C LEU A 132 -7.28 19.15 -5.25
N LEU A 133 -7.21 19.59 -3.99
CA LEU A 133 -8.38 19.67 -3.11
C LEU A 133 -9.41 20.65 -3.67
N SER A 134 -8.98 21.72 -4.34
CA SER A 134 -9.87 22.66 -5.02
C SER A 134 -10.70 21.98 -6.11
N ASP A 135 -10.09 21.12 -6.91
CA ASP A 135 -10.77 20.41 -8.01
C ASP A 135 -11.76 19.39 -7.45
N LEU A 136 -11.37 18.68 -6.38
CA LEU A 136 -12.24 17.76 -5.67
C LEU A 136 -13.47 18.48 -5.09
N LEU A 137 -13.28 19.60 -4.39
CA LEU A 137 -14.39 20.35 -3.78
C LEU A 137 -15.27 21.05 -4.82
N ALA A 138 -14.72 21.42 -5.99
CA ALA A 138 -15.52 21.92 -7.10
C ALA A 138 -16.40 20.82 -7.72
N ALA A 139 -15.87 19.59 -7.84
CA ALA A 139 -16.59 18.46 -8.43
C ALA A 139 -17.56 17.78 -7.45
N ALA A 140 -17.25 17.79 -6.15
CA ALA A 140 -18.04 17.19 -5.07
C ALA A 140 -18.17 18.17 -3.88
N PRO A 141 -18.94 19.25 -4.01
CA PRO A 141 -19.12 20.24 -2.94
C PRO A 141 -19.74 19.63 -1.67
N SER A 142 -20.45 18.50 -1.80
CA SER A 142 -21.03 17.72 -0.71
C SER A 142 -20.02 17.19 0.30
N ILE A 143 -18.75 17.02 -0.10
CA ILE A 143 -17.66 16.65 0.84
C ILE A 143 -17.52 17.69 1.96
N ARG A 144 -17.79 18.97 1.67
CA ARG A 144 -17.79 20.04 2.67
C ARG A 144 -19.18 20.27 3.26
N SER A 145 -20.23 20.31 2.44
CA SER A 145 -21.56 20.74 2.92
C SER A 145 -22.29 19.72 3.80
N ASP A 146 -22.03 18.43 3.63
CA ASP A 146 -22.77 17.40 4.38
C ASP A 146 -22.26 17.24 5.82
N GLY A 147 -21.09 17.80 6.14
CA GLY A 147 -20.48 17.73 7.48
C GLY A 147 -20.03 16.31 7.86
N PRO A 148 -19.41 16.10 9.04
CA PRO A 148 -18.92 14.78 9.47
C PRO A 148 -20.06 13.76 9.74
N ASP A 149 -21.29 14.21 10.01
CA ASP A 149 -22.39 13.33 10.43
C ASP A 149 -23.17 12.68 9.26
N ASP A 150 -22.59 12.66 8.05
CA ASP A 150 -23.25 12.06 6.89
C ASP A 150 -23.29 10.53 6.99
N SER A 151 -24.48 10.04 7.33
CA SER A 151 -24.79 8.61 7.46
C SER A 151 -25.29 7.94 6.17
N ASP A 152 -25.31 8.65 5.04
CA ASP A 152 -25.77 8.10 3.76
C ASP A 152 -24.63 7.42 3.00
N TYR A 153 -24.60 6.09 3.09
CA TYR A 153 -23.65 5.24 2.37
C TYR A 153 -23.62 5.48 0.85
N SER A 154 -24.76 5.73 0.22
CA SER A 154 -24.85 5.92 -1.24
C SER A 154 -24.27 7.27 -1.65
N ARG A 155 -24.57 8.31 -0.86
CA ARG A 155 -24.02 9.65 -1.07
C ARG A 155 -22.51 9.68 -0.83
N ASN A 156 -22.03 9.00 0.21
CA ASN A 156 -20.60 8.88 0.48
C ASN A 156 -19.87 8.08 -0.61
N ALA A 157 -20.46 7.00 -1.12
CA ALA A 157 -19.92 6.29 -2.28
C ALA A 157 -19.84 7.18 -3.53
N ALA A 158 -20.82 8.06 -3.77
CA ALA A 158 -20.77 9.02 -4.88
C ALA A 158 -19.60 10.02 -4.74
N LYS A 159 -19.29 10.49 -3.53
CA LYS A 159 -18.11 11.35 -3.27
C LYS A 159 -16.80 10.63 -3.64
N VAL A 160 -16.69 9.36 -3.26
CA VAL A 160 -15.53 8.50 -3.62
C VAL A 160 -15.44 8.33 -5.14
N ALA A 161 -16.55 8.09 -5.82
CA ALA A 161 -16.59 7.94 -7.28
C ALA A 161 -16.14 9.22 -8.01
N VAL A 162 -16.52 10.40 -7.52
CA VAL A 162 -16.02 11.68 -8.07
C VAL A 162 -14.50 11.78 -7.94
N ALA A 163 -13.95 11.46 -6.76
CA ALA A 163 -12.52 11.48 -6.56
C ALA A 163 -11.78 10.48 -7.48
N GLN A 164 -12.35 9.28 -7.68
CA GLN A 164 -11.78 8.27 -8.58
C GLN A 164 -11.77 8.77 -10.03
N ALA A 165 -12.85 9.39 -10.49
CA ALA A 165 -12.95 9.95 -11.84
C ALA A 165 -11.92 11.07 -12.08
N LEU A 166 -11.59 11.87 -11.05
CA LEU A 166 -10.53 12.88 -11.16
C LEU A 166 -9.15 12.25 -11.35
N PHE A 167 -8.84 11.17 -10.62
CA PHE A 167 -7.60 10.42 -10.84
C PHE A 167 -7.55 9.77 -12.22
N ASP A 168 -8.64 9.18 -12.68
CA ASP A 168 -8.70 8.53 -14.00
C ASP A 168 -8.48 9.55 -15.11
N LYS A 169 -9.14 10.72 -15.01
CA LYS A 169 -8.94 11.85 -15.93
C LYS A 169 -7.47 12.28 -16.00
N GLN A 170 -6.78 12.32 -14.86
CA GLN A 170 -5.35 12.65 -14.83
C GLN A 170 -4.48 11.55 -15.44
N ALA A 171 -4.78 10.28 -15.19
CA ALA A 171 -4.05 9.14 -15.75
C ALA A 171 -4.14 9.09 -17.29
N HIS A 172 -5.27 9.53 -17.85
CA HIS A 172 -5.46 9.69 -19.30
C HIS A 172 -4.79 10.93 -19.89
N ALA A 173 -4.52 11.96 -19.08
CA ALA A 173 -3.86 13.19 -19.53
C ALA A 173 -2.32 13.08 -19.60
N GLN A 174 -1.72 12.05 -18.98
CA GLN A 174 -0.29 11.78 -19.09
C GLN A 174 0.01 11.17 -20.49
N PRO A 175 0.86 11.81 -21.31
CA PRO A 175 1.18 11.29 -22.64
C PRO A 175 1.82 9.90 -22.55
N ALA A 176 1.43 9.00 -23.46
CA ALA A 176 1.87 7.60 -23.48
C ALA A 176 3.40 7.43 -23.50
N GLU A 177 4.15 8.44 -23.95
CA GLU A 177 5.62 8.46 -23.99
C GLU A 177 6.32 8.43 -22.62
N LEU A 178 5.62 8.77 -21.53
CA LEU A 178 6.13 8.63 -20.15
C LEU A 178 5.73 7.30 -19.48
N ARG A 179 4.98 6.43 -20.17
CA ARG A 179 4.79 5.03 -19.76
C ARG A 179 6.02 4.24 -20.18
N VAL A 180 7.14 4.44 -19.47
CA VAL A 180 8.25 3.51 -19.54
C VAL A 180 7.77 2.22 -18.88
N GLU A 181 7.18 1.33 -19.67
CA GLU A 181 7.07 -0.07 -19.28
C GLU A 181 8.50 -0.58 -19.11
N SER A 182 8.89 -0.90 -17.87
CA SER A 182 10.09 -1.67 -17.60
C SER A 182 9.87 -3.10 -18.08
N VAL A 183 9.87 -3.31 -19.40
CA VAL A 183 9.92 -4.63 -20.00
C VAL A 183 11.36 -5.10 -19.88
N SER A 184 11.71 -5.76 -18.78
CA SER A 184 12.91 -6.61 -18.75
C SER A 184 12.60 -7.92 -19.48
N GLY A 185 12.33 -7.83 -20.78
CA GLY A 185 12.27 -8.96 -21.69
C GLY A 185 13.65 -9.21 -22.27
N SER A 186 14.50 -9.95 -21.55
CA SER A 186 15.73 -10.47 -22.14
C SER A 186 15.40 -11.76 -22.89
N LEU A 187 15.17 -11.63 -24.19
CA LEU A 187 15.23 -12.73 -25.14
C LEU A 187 16.05 -12.27 -26.34
N VAL A 188 17.30 -12.71 -26.43
CA VAL A 188 17.93 -13.03 -27.72
C VAL A 188 18.73 -14.32 -27.59
N ASN A 189 18.38 -15.22 -28.49
CA ASN A 189 18.94 -16.54 -28.77
C ASN A 189 20.40 -16.52 -29.25
N GLY A 190 21.13 -17.62 -28.97
CA GLY A 190 21.64 -18.49 -30.05
C GLY A 190 23.13 -18.44 -30.45
N SER A 191 23.85 -19.49 -30.01
CA SER A 191 24.92 -20.25 -30.72
C SER A 191 26.32 -19.59 -30.80
N ILE A 192 27.47 -20.29 -30.67
CA ILE A 192 27.93 -21.56 -31.29
C ILE A 192 29.05 -22.22 -30.42
N ALA A 193 29.27 -23.52 -30.64
CA ALA A 193 30.07 -24.48 -29.87
C ALA A 193 31.61 -24.37 -29.94
N GLU A 194 32.29 -24.98 -28.95
CA GLU A 194 33.49 -25.79 -29.18
C GLU A 194 33.62 -26.90 -28.12
N LYS A 195 33.97 -28.11 -28.58
CA LYS A 195 34.08 -29.36 -27.83
C LYS A 195 35.55 -29.78 -27.92
N VAL A 196 36.23 -29.98 -26.80
CA VAL A 196 37.55 -30.65 -26.77
C VAL A 196 37.55 -31.68 -25.64
N ASP A 197 37.93 -32.89 -26.04
CA ASP A 197 38.00 -34.14 -25.28
C ASP A 197 39.01 -34.11 -24.13
N GLY A 198 38.76 -34.93 -23.10
CA GLY A 198 39.74 -35.20 -22.05
C GLY A 198 39.27 -36.08 -20.89
N SER A 199 39.26 -37.39 -21.11
CA SER A 199 39.73 -38.47 -20.22
C SER A 199 39.38 -38.48 -18.70
N ALA A 200 38.69 -39.55 -18.29
CA ALA A 200 38.51 -40.08 -16.93
C ALA A 200 39.82 -40.72 -16.36
N PRO A 201 39.93 -41.31 -15.13
CA PRO A 201 38.84 -41.69 -14.19
C PRO A 201 39.10 -41.55 -12.66
N ALA A 202 38.05 -41.91 -11.90
CA ALA A 202 38.02 -42.78 -10.70
C ALA A 202 37.56 -42.19 -9.34
N ASN A 203 36.48 -42.81 -8.86
CA ASN A 203 36.11 -43.21 -7.50
C ASN A 203 35.99 -42.18 -6.36
N GLY A 204 34.75 -42.04 -5.88
CA GLY A 204 34.43 -41.50 -4.55
C GLY A 204 32.93 -41.57 -4.28
N SER A 205 32.49 -42.65 -3.64
CA SER A 205 31.13 -42.87 -3.14
C SER A 205 30.82 -41.94 -1.96
N VAL A 206 29.77 -41.12 -2.09
CA VAL A 206 29.18 -40.29 -1.04
C VAL A 206 27.73 -40.75 -0.84
N PRO A 207 27.23 -40.92 0.40
CA PRO A 207 25.85 -41.32 0.63
C PRO A 207 24.87 -40.18 0.35
N GLU A 208 23.76 -40.56 -0.31
CA GLU A 208 22.55 -39.78 -0.56
C GLU A 208 21.97 -39.21 0.73
N SER A 209 21.75 -37.90 0.75
CA SER A 209 20.83 -37.24 1.68
C SER A 209 19.57 -36.87 0.89
N ASP A 210 18.49 -37.60 1.13
CA ASP A 210 17.19 -37.35 0.55
C ASP A 210 16.58 -36.03 1.05
N GLY A 211 16.24 -35.17 0.08
CA GLY A 211 14.91 -34.56 0.01
C GLY A 211 14.64 -33.32 0.86
N ALA A 212 15.36 -32.22 0.65
CA ALA A 212 14.77 -30.90 0.87
C ALA A 212 13.85 -30.59 -0.32
N GLN A 213 12.53 -30.73 -0.12
CA GLN A 213 11.54 -30.20 -1.05
C GLN A 213 11.74 -28.69 -1.17
N GLU A 214 12.17 -28.24 -2.34
CA GLU A 214 12.04 -26.84 -2.75
C GLU A 214 10.55 -26.47 -2.72
N GLY A 215 10.17 -25.66 -1.73
CA GLY A 215 8.86 -25.02 -1.72
C GLY A 215 8.72 -24.11 -2.96
N PRO A 216 7.48 -23.89 -3.44
CA PRO A 216 7.27 -23.11 -4.65
C PRO A 216 7.88 -21.72 -4.50
N ALA A 217 8.62 -21.30 -5.53
CA ALA A 217 9.16 -19.96 -5.65
C ALA A 217 8.04 -18.93 -5.42
N LEU A 218 8.29 -18.00 -4.49
CA LEU A 218 7.42 -16.86 -4.22
C LEU A 218 7.26 -16.04 -5.51
N GLU A 219 6.12 -16.20 -6.16
CA GLU A 219 5.68 -15.35 -7.24
C GLU A 219 5.38 -13.95 -6.68
N LEU A 220 6.13 -12.96 -7.15
CA LEU A 220 5.86 -11.55 -6.87
C LEU A 220 4.55 -11.20 -7.56
N ALA A 221 3.46 -11.13 -6.80
CA ALA A 221 2.20 -10.66 -7.30
C ALA A 221 2.34 -9.16 -7.66
N GLU A 222 2.46 -8.86 -8.95
CA GLU A 222 2.10 -7.55 -9.48
C GLU A 222 0.58 -7.48 -9.49
N ILE A 223 0.02 -6.86 -8.44
CA ILE A 223 -1.43 -6.80 -8.26
C ILE A 223 -1.94 -5.48 -8.82
N ASP A 224 -2.68 -5.60 -9.92
CA ASP A 224 -3.49 -4.54 -10.53
C ASP A 224 -4.98 -4.71 -10.14
N LEU A 225 -5.56 -3.58 -9.74
CA LEU A 225 -6.93 -3.13 -9.49
C LEU A 225 -7.94 -3.99 -8.68
N MET A 226 -8.27 -3.41 -7.52
CA MET A 226 -9.55 -3.42 -6.80
C MET A 226 -9.96 -4.68 -6.01
N ASP A 227 -10.44 -4.44 -4.79
CA ASP A 227 -11.25 -5.35 -3.94
C ASP A 227 -10.55 -6.40 -3.04
N ALA A 228 -9.98 -5.96 -1.90
CA ALA A 228 -10.14 -6.65 -0.60
C ALA A 228 -9.69 -5.79 0.61
N ALA A 229 -10.58 -5.68 1.60
CA ALA A 229 -10.36 -5.07 2.91
C ALA A 229 -9.32 -5.84 3.73
N CYS A 230 -8.35 -5.19 4.41
CA CYS A 230 -7.20 -5.79 5.14
C CYS A 230 -6.59 -7.12 4.62
N ASP A 231 -6.85 -7.45 3.35
CA ASP A 231 -6.41 -8.57 2.53
C ASP A 231 -6.17 -8.10 1.06
N PHE A 232 -5.85 -6.81 0.88
CA PHE A 232 -5.43 -6.06 -0.34
C PHE A 232 -6.48 -5.60 -1.39
N ASN A 233 -6.63 -4.28 -1.61
CA ASN A 233 -6.10 -3.56 -2.79
C ASN A 233 -6.40 -2.03 -2.83
N TYR A 234 -5.32 -1.23 -3.02
CA TYR A 234 -5.19 0.25 -3.23
C TYR A 234 -5.27 1.22 -2.04
N GLY A 235 -4.27 2.13 -2.00
CA GLY A 235 -4.17 3.26 -1.07
C GLY A 235 -4.03 4.63 -1.77
N ALA A 236 -4.80 5.63 -1.35
CA ALA A 236 -4.55 7.05 -1.53
C ALA A 236 -3.92 7.66 -0.25
N PHE A 237 -3.04 8.63 -0.43
CA PHE A 237 -2.15 9.13 0.61
C PHE A 237 -2.40 10.61 0.87
N TYR A 238 -2.15 11.01 2.12
CA TYR A 238 -1.95 12.41 2.48
C TYR A 238 -0.65 12.52 3.27
N ARG A 239 0.10 13.60 3.05
CA ARG A 239 1.32 13.91 3.79
C ARG A 239 1.01 15.09 4.71
N GLN A 240 1.26 14.92 6.01
CA GLN A 240 1.43 16.06 6.95
C GLN A 240 2.88 16.52 6.93
#